data_AF-A0A1R1SCQ7-F1
#
_entry.id   AF-A0A1R1SCQ7-F1
#
_cell.length_a   1.000
_cell.length_b   1.000
_cell.length_c   1.000
_cell.angle_alpha   90.00
_cell.angle_beta   90.00
_cell.angle_gamma   90.00
#
_symmetry.space_group_name_H-M   'P 1'
#
loop_
_entity.id
_entity.type
_entity.pdbx_description
1 polymer ?
#
loop_
_entity_poly.entity_id
_entity_poly.type
_entity_poly.pdbx_seq_one_letter_code
_entity_poly.pdbx_strand_id
1 'polypeptide(L)'
;MPEADLTRAVEAGLTKVNIATHLNVAYTRAIRDHLAAHPEAVDPRRYIAAAREAVAREVARLLPLLRAVAPDAPSDGAPPRAGRRLAPAPSVDMSLSSRQSAGEVRKGS
;
A
#
# COMPACT_ATOMS: atom_id res chain seq x y z
N MET A 1 -13.49 13.44 -1.86
CA MET A 1 -12.71 13.85 -3.05
C MET A 1 -13.41 13.27 -4.27
N PRO A 2 -13.74 14.10 -5.27
CA PRO A 2 -14.25 13.65 -6.55
C PRO A 2 -13.26 12.74 -7.30
N GLU A 3 -13.76 11.83 -8.13
CA GLU A 3 -12.93 10.92 -8.93
C GLU A 3 -12.05 11.63 -9.95
N ALA A 4 -12.55 12.74 -10.51
CA ALA A 4 -11.78 13.56 -11.42
C ALA A 4 -10.49 14.10 -10.76
N ASP A 5 -10.57 14.48 -9.49
CA ASP A 5 -9.39 14.94 -8.75
C ASP A 5 -8.43 13.80 -8.45
N LEU A 6 -8.94 12.59 -8.25
CA LEU A 6 -8.12 11.39 -8.07
C LEU A 6 -7.32 11.07 -9.35
N THR A 7 -7.96 11.13 -10.51
CA THR A 7 -7.28 10.92 -11.80
C THR A 7 -6.24 12.01 -12.07
N ARG A 8 -6.57 13.28 -11.84
CA ARG A 8 -5.62 14.39 -11.99
C ARG A 8 -4.42 14.27 -11.05
N ALA A 9 -4.65 13.83 -9.82
CA ALA A 9 -3.59 13.58 -8.84
C ALA A 9 -2.60 12.51 -9.34
N VAL A 10 -3.11 11.41 -9.89
CA VAL A 10 -2.28 10.35 -10.47
C VAL A 10 -1.50 10.86 -11.69
N GLU A 11 -2.13 11.65 -12.56
CA GLU A 11 -1.46 12.28 -13.71
C GLU A 11 -0.37 13.28 -13.30
N ALA A 12 -0.55 13.96 -12.16
CA ALA A 12 0.46 14.83 -11.57
C ALA A 12 1.61 14.07 -10.87
N GLY A 13 1.60 12.72 -10.87
CA GLY A 13 2.68 11.89 -10.37
C GLY A 13 2.51 11.35 -8.95
N LEU A 14 1.31 11.44 -8.35
CA LEU A 14 1.05 10.78 -7.07
C LEU A 14 1.09 9.25 -7.22
N THR A 15 2.00 8.62 -6.48
CA THR A 15 2.23 7.17 -6.52
C THR A 15 1.56 6.39 -5.36
N LYS A 16 1.06 7.09 -4.33
CA LYS A 16 0.39 6.49 -3.17
C LYS A 16 -0.79 7.33 -2.74
N VAL A 17 -1.97 6.70 -2.68
CA VAL A 17 -3.22 7.33 -2.24
C VAL A 17 -3.82 6.52 -1.09
N ASN A 18 -4.24 7.19 -0.01
CA ASN A 18 -4.99 6.58 1.09
C ASN A 18 -6.47 6.92 0.98
N ILE A 19 -7.34 5.91 1.05
CA ILE A 19 -8.80 6.02 0.85
C ILE A 19 -9.60 5.44 2.03
N ALA A 20 -8.97 5.26 3.19
CA ALA A 20 -9.54 4.57 4.35
C ALA A 20 -10.94 5.09 4.77
N THR A 21 -11.13 6.41 4.85
CA THR A 21 -12.41 7.00 5.24
C THR A 21 -13.54 6.63 4.30
N HIS A 22 -13.27 6.62 2.98
CA HIS A 22 -14.27 6.25 1.97
C HIS A 22 -14.68 4.78 2.10
N LEU A 23 -13.70 3.89 2.25
CA LEU A 23 -13.95 2.46 2.42
C LEU A 23 -14.67 2.17 3.74
N ASN A 24 -14.34 2.89 4.82
CA ASN A 24 -15.02 2.76 6.11
C ASN A 24 -16.49 3.19 6.04
N VAL A 25 -16.80 4.23 5.27
CA VAL A 25 -18.19 4.67 5.03
C VAL A 25 -18.95 3.58 4.26
N ALA A 26 -18.37 3.05 3.17
CA ALA A 26 -19.00 1.99 2.38
C ALA A 26 -19.25 0.72 3.22
N TYR A 27 -18.25 0.30 4.00
CA TYR A 27 -18.33 -0.83 4.92
C TYR A 27 -19.44 -0.63 5.96
N THR A 28 -19.42 0.49 6.68
CA THR A 28 -20.37 0.77 7.77
C THR A 28 -21.79 0.91 7.23
N ARG A 29 -21.97 1.55 6.08
CA ARG A 29 -23.27 1.67 5.43
C ARG A 29 -23.83 0.29 5.07
N ALA A 30 -23.02 -0.58 4.46
CA ALA A 30 -23.45 -1.93 4.11
C ALA A 30 -23.86 -2.77 5.33
N ILE A 31 -23.18 -2.63 6.48
CA ILE A 31 -23.62 -3.26 7.72
C ILE A 31 -24.98 -2.73 8.15
N ARG A 32 -25.16 -1.40 8.18
CA ARG A 32 -26.43 -0.77 8.60
C ARG A 32 -27.57 -1.17 7.68
N ASP A 33 -27.35 -1.17 6.37
CA ASP A 33 -28.35 -1.58 5.38
C ASP A 33 -28.71 -3.07 5.55
N HIS A 34 -27.73 -3.94 5.79
CA HIS A 34 -28.00 -5.36 6.04
C HIS A 34 -28.82 -5.59 7.30
N LEU A 35 -28.47 -4.93 8.41
CA LEU A 35 -29.19 -5.06 9.69
C LEU A 35 -30.59 -4.45 9.63
N ALA A 36 -30.77 -3.35 8.88
CA ALA A 36 -32.09 -2.76 8.65
C ALA A 36 -33.00 -3.69 7.83
N ALA A 37 -32.42 -4.40 6.84
CA ALA A 37 -33.16 -5.36 6.02
C ALA A 37 -33.42 -6.70 6.71
N HIS A 38 -32.61 -7.07 7.72
CA HIS A 38 -32.71 -8.33 8.45
C HIS A 38 -32.67 -8.07 9.97
N PRO A 39 -33.76 -7.58 10.59
CA PRO A 39 -33.79 -7.23 12.01
C PRO A 39 -33.47 -8.41 12.95
N GLU A 40 -33.68 -9.64 12.50
CA GLU A 40 -33.38 -10.89 13.21
C GLU A 40 -31.92 -11.36 13.08
N ALA A 41 -31.10 -10.67 12.27
CA ALA A 41 -29.73 -11.08 12.01
C ALA A 41 -28.84 -10.94 13.25
N VAL A 42 -28.48 -12.08 13.85
CA VAL A 42 -27.56 -12.17 14.99
C VAL A 42 -26.17 -12.72 14.62
N ASP A 43 -26.05 -13.40 13.48
CA ASP A 43 -24.76 -13.97 13.05
C ASP A 43 -23.88 -12.88 12.40
N PRO A 44 -22.76 -12.49 13.04
CA PRO A 44 -21.87 -11.46 12.52
C PRO A 44 -21.30 -11.74 11.15
N ARG A 45 -21.15 -13.02 10.79
CA ARG A 45 -20.54 -13.42 9.52
C ARG A 45 -21.36 -12.94 8.33
N ARG A 46 -22.69 -12.83 8.49
CA ARG A 46 -23.60 -12.45 7.40
C ARG A 46 -23.48 -10.97 7.03
N TYR A 47 -23.58 -10.07 8.01
CA TYR A 47 -23.46 -8.64 7.74
C TYR A 47 -22.01 -8.22 7.46
N ILE A 48 -21.02 -8.90 8.05
CA ILE A 48 -19.60 -8.67 7.71
C ILE A 48 -19.33 -9.08 6.26
N ALA A 49 -19.89 -10.21 5.79
CA ALA A 49 -19.76 -10.60 4.38
C ALA A 49 -20.35 -9.54 3.45
N ALA A 50 -21.56 -9.04 3.75
CA ALA A 50 -22.18 -7.95 2.96
C ALA A 50 -21.30 -6.69 2.92
N ALA A 51 -20.67 -6.33 4.04
CA ALA A 51 -19.78 -5.19 4.13
C ALA A 51 -18.46 -5.38 3.35
N ARG A 52 -17.89 -6.59 3.40
CA ARG A 52 -16.71 -6.96 2.60
C ARG A 52 -16.99 -6.88 1.10
N GLU A 53 -18.16 -7.36 0.67
CA GLU A 53 -18.59 -7.27 -0.73
C GLU A 53 -18.76 -5.81 -1.18
N ALA A 54 -19.30 -4.94 -0.32
CA ALA A 54 -19.39 -3.52 -0.62
C ALA A 54 -18.02 -2.86 -0.78
N VAL A 55 -17.06 -3.17 0.10
CA VAL A 55 -15.68 -2.69 -0.02
C VAL A 55 -15.01 -3.24 -1.28
N ALA A 56 -15.19 -4.52 -1.60
CA ALA A 56 -14.62 -5.13 -2.80
C ALA A 56 -15.11 -4.44 -4.07
N ARG A 57 -16.42 -4.16 -4.17
CA ARG A 57 -16.98 -3.38 -5.29
C ARG A 57 -16.39 -1.99 -5.37
N GLU A 58 -16.24 -1.31 -4.24
CA GLU A 58 -15.69 0.05 -4.24
C GLU A 58 -14.22 0.08 -4.65
N VAL A 59 -13.42 -0.88 -4.18
CA VAL A 59 -12.02 -1.03 -4.61
C VAL A 59 -11.95 -1.33 -6.11
N ALA A 60 -12.75 -2.28 -6.62
CA ALA A 60 -12.79 -2.60 -8.04
C ALA A 60 -13.14 -1.38 -8.91
N ARG A 61 -14.01 -0.50 -8.41
CA ARG A 61 -14.40 0.75 -9.06
C ARG A 61 -13.29 1.80 -9.08
N LEU A 62 -12.49 1.87 -8.00
CA LEU A 62 -11.41 2.86 -7.85
C LEU A 62 -10.09 2.45 -8.53
N LEU A 63 -9.80 1.14 -8.62
CA LEU A 63 -8.55 0.64 -9.20
C LEU A 63 -8.23 1.16 -10.62
N PRO A 64 -9.19 1.24 -11.57
CA PRO A 64 -8.94 1.81 -12.90
C PRO A 64 -8.58 3.30 -12.85
N LEU A 65 -9.23 4.08 -11.97
CA LEU A 65 -8.96 5.52 -11.81
C LEU A 65 -7.54 5.77 -11.28
N LEU A 66 -7.05 4.85 -10.46
CA LEU A 66 -5.71 4.87 -9.90
C LEU A 66 -4.63 4.35 -10.86
N ARG A 67 -5.01 3.86 -12.05
CA ARG A 67 -4.13 3.10 -12.95
C ARG A 67 -3.39 1.96 -12.21
N ALA A 68 -4.03 1.41 -11.19
CA ALA A 68 -3.45 0.39 -10.32
C ALA A 68 -3.62 -1.03 -10.88
N VAL A 69 -4.36 -1.17 -11.99
CA VAL A 69 -4.50 -2.40 -12.77
C VAL A 69 -3.71 -2.23 -14.05
N ALA A 70 -2.74 -3.11 -14.29
CA ALA A 70 -2.13 -3.23 -15.61
C ALA A 70 -3.22 -3.70 -16.59
N PRO A 71 -3.26 -3.20 -17.84
CA PRO A 71 -4.20 -3.74 -18.82
C PRO A 71 -4.03 -5.26 -18.88
N ASP A 72 -5.14 -5.99 -18.91
CA ASP A 72 -5.15 -7.44 -19.01
C ASP A 72 -4.30 -7.84 -20.22
N ALA A 73 -3.05 -8.22 -19.98
CA ALA A 73 -2.20 -8.75 -21.02
C ALA A 73 -2.87 -10.04 -21.48
N PRO A 74 -3.09 -10.25 -22.79
CA PRO A 74 -3.58 -11.54 -23.27
C PRO A 74 -2.67 -12.61 -22.68
N SER A 75 -3.27 -13.62 -22.02
CA SER A 75 -2.54 -14.70 -21.36
C SER A 75 -1.96 -15.65 -22.41
N ASP A 76 -1.02 -15.16 -23.20
CA ASP A 76 -0.32 -15.93 -24.21
C ASP A 76 0.89 -16.59 -23.54
N GLY A 77 0.62 -17.61 -22.71
CA GLY A 77 1.58 -18.64 -22.26
C GLY A 77 2.91 -18.21 -21.62
N ALA A 78 3.17 -16.93 -21.37
CA ALA A 78 4.47 -16.46 -20.95
C ALA A 78 4.72 -16.84 -19.48
N PRO A 79 5.88 -17.44 -19.15
CA PRO A 79 6.19 -17.83 -17.78
C PRO A 79 6.23 -16.61 -16.86
N PRO A 80 5.92 -16.77 -15.55
CA PRO A 80 5.88 -15.67 -14.61
C PRO A 80 7.23 -14.96 -14.61
N ARG A 81 7.21 -13.64 -14.86
CA ARG A 81 8.42 -12.81 -14.82
C ARG A 81 9.03 -12.96 -13.42
N ALA A 82 10.20 -13.59 -13.37
CA ALA A 82 10.97 -13.72 -12.14
C ALA A 82 11.13 -12.31 -11.52
N GLY A 83 10.62 -12.15 -10.29
CA GLY A 83 10.67 -10.88 -9.58
C GLY A 83 12.07 -10.31 -9.66
N ARG A 84 12.19 -9.05 -10.07
CA ARG A 84 13.47 -8.34 -10.14
C ARG A 84 14.08 -8.38 -8.73
N ARG A 85 15.06 -9.25 -8.54
CA ARG A 85 15.77 -9.40 -7.27
C ARG A 85 16.36 -8.04 -6.94
N LEU A 86 15.86 -7.39 -5.89
CA LEU A 86 16.41 -6.14 -5.39
C LEU A 86 17.87 -6.41 -5.00
N ALA A 87 18.81 -5.70 -5.63
CA ALA A 87 20.21 -5.81 -5.27
C ALA A 87 20.38 -5.38 -3.80
N PRO A 88 21.13 -6.14 -2.98
CA PRO A 88 21.40 -5.72 -1.61
C PRO A 88 22.18 -4.40 -1.62
N ALA A 89 21.85 -3.50 -0.69
CA ALA A 89 22.56 -2.24 -0.50
C ALA A 89 24.05 -2.52 -0.18
N PRO A 90 25.00 -1.69 -0.67
CA PRO A 90 26.40 -1.89 -0.35
C PRO A 90 26.66 -1.67 1.14
N SER A 91 27.24 -2.67 1.80
CA SER A 91 27.73 -2.58 3.17
C SER A 91 28.88 -1.58 3.23
N VAL A 92 28.73 -0.51 3.98
CA VAL A 92 29.85 0.39 4.30
C VAL A 92 30.67 -0.31 5.40
N ASP A 93 31.85 -0.80 5.05
CA ASP A 93 32.83 -1.28 6.02
C ASP A 93 33.40 -0.06 6.77
N MET A 94 33.00 0.07 8.03
CA MET A 94 33.42 1.16 8.92
C MET A 94 34.63 0.76 9.77
N SER A 95 35.56 -0.04 9.22
CA SER A 95 36.81 -0.37 9.89
C SER A 95 37.99 0.06 9.03
N LEU A 96 38.37 1.34 9.12
CA LEU A 96 39.72 1.87 8.88
C LEU A 96 39.75 3.39 9.13
N SER A 97 39.79 3.79 10.40
CA SER A 97 40.43 5.05 10.81
C SER A 97 40.79 5.03 12.29
N SER A 98 41.82 4.24 12.62
CA SER A 98 42.71 4.54 13.73
C SER A 98 44.08 4.85 13.14
N ARG A 99 44.24 6.09 12.64
CA ARG A 99 45.55 6.62 12.29
C ARG A 99 46.35 6.77 13.59
N GLN A 100 47.48 6.09 13.64
CA GLN A 100 48.60 6.44 14.51
C GLN A 100 48.92 7.93 14.37
N SER A 101 48.96 8.63 15.49
CA SER A 101 49.78 9.82 15.64
C SER A 101 50.68 9.61 16.85
N ALA A 102 51.90 9.15 16.60
CA ALA A 102 53.02 9.29 17.51
C ALA A 102 53.37 10.79 17.60
N GLY A 103 53.55 11.29 18.81
CA GLY A 103 53.81 12.70 19.09
C GLY A 103 54.37 12.86 20.49
N GLU A 104 55.65 12.51 20.60
CA GLU A 104 56.55 12.61 21.73
C GLU A 104 56.68 14.03 22.29
N VAL A 105 56.53 14.21 23.61
CA VAL A 105 57.24 15.28 24.36
C VAL A 105 57.57 14.77 25.77
N ARG A 106 58.87 14.61 26.02
CA ARG A 106 59.50 14.48 27.35
C ARG A 106 59.99 15.84 27.84
N LYS A 107 60.14 15.93 29.18
CA LYS A 107 60.75 16.98 30.04
C LYS A 107 59.84 18.18 30.29
N GLY A 108 59.70 18.69 31.51
CA GLY A 108 60.37 18.42 32.78
C GLY A 108 60.24 19.65 33.68
N SER A 109 60.47 19.40 34.98
CA SER A 109 60.54 20.34 36.11
C SER A 109 59.25 20.69 36.82
#